data_AF-A0A170QC73-F1
#
_entry.id   AF-A0A170QC73-F1
#
_cell.length_a   1.000
_cell.length_b   1.000
_cell.length_c   1.000
_cell.angle_alpha   90.00
_cell.angle_beta   90.00
_cell.angle_gamma   90.00
#
_symmetry.space_group_name_H-M   'P 1'
#
loop_
_entity.id
_entity.type
_entity.pdbx_description
1 polymer ?
#
loop_
_entity_poly.entity_id
_entity_poly.type
_entity_poly.pdbx_seq_one_letter_code
_entity_poly.pdbx_strand_id
1 'polypeptide(L)'
;MNQKRFLIFAIILPLFGQEVDSLSRKTPQEAMKRALMFPGGGQFYNGETIKGALLVGITIGSAYFYADNANNYDNYSGTDSAIKQDYLEQRNKYGWWIGFVYIYGLLDAIVEAHLHPFKEVMNEDLEQPKKEGNQEK
;
A
#
# COMPACT_ATOMS: atom_id res chain seq x y z
N MET A 1 -12.01 19.49 28.79
CA MET A 1 -12.18 18.02 28.66
C MET A 1 -12.88 17.78 27.32
N ASN A 2 -12.30 17.29 26.23
CA ASN A 2 -10.99 16.74 25.90
C ASN A 2 -10.69 17.14 24.44
N GLN A 3 -9.54 17.77 24.19
CA GLN A 3 -9.08 18.00 22.82
C GLN A 3 -8.44 16.71 22.30
N LYS A 4 -9.15 15.99 21.41
CA LYS A 4 -8.58 14.88 20.66
C LYS A 4 -7.67 15.46 19.57
N ARG A 5 -6.40 15.69 19.91
CA ARG A 5 -5.35 16.00 18.96
C ARG A 5 -5.12 14.76 18.09
N PHE A 6 -5.72 14.72 16.91
CA PHE A 6 -5.31 13.80 15.84
C PHE A 6 -3.95 14.28 15.33
N LEU A 7 -2.87 13.84 15.98
CA LEU A 7 -1.54 13.88 15.39
C LEU A 7 -1.48 12.79 14.32
N ILE A 8 -2.01 13.09 13.13
CA ILE A 8 -1.75 12.27 11.94
C ILE A 8 -0.28 12.53 11.59
N PHE A 9 0.54 11.59 12.01
CA PHE A 9 1.98 11.58 11.86
C PHE A 9 2.37 11.89 10.41
N ALA A 10 3.21 12.91 10.27
CA ALA A 10 3.82 13.37 9.03
C ALA A 10 4.80 12.32 8.44
N ILE A 11 4.28 11.16 7.99
CA ILE A 11 5.08 10.10 7.35
C ILE A 11 4.90 10.11 5.82
N ILE A 12 3.95 10.88 5.29
CA ILE A 12 3.66 10.90 3.83
C ILE A 12 4.68 11.74 3.05
N LEU A 13 5.44 12.62 3.69
CA LEU A 13 6.18 13.69 2.99
C LEU A 13 7.57 13.35 2.38
N PRO A 14 8.32 12.28 2.71
CA PRO A 14 9.55 11.99 1.98
C PRO A 14 9.37 10.98 0.83
N LEU A 15 8.18 10.41 0.60
CA LEU A 15 7.99 9.36 -0.43
C LEU A 15 7.90 9.88 -1.88
N PHE A 16 7.79 11.20 -2.07
CA PHE A 16 7.66 11.80 -3.41
C PHE A 16 8.99 12.14 -4.10
N GLY A 17 10.14 11.80 -3.52
CA GLY A 17 11.43 12.33 -3.99
C GLY A 17 12.63 11.39 -3.94
N GLN A 18 12.45 10.07 -3.81
CA GLN A 18 13.59 9.17 -4.01
C GLN A 18 13.78 8.93 -5.51
N GLU A 19 14.85 9.51 -6.06
CA GLU A 19 15.44 9.09 -7.33
C GLU A 19 15.55 7.57 -7.32
N VAL A 20 14.80 6.90 -8.19
CA VAL A 20 14.82 5.45 -8.29
C VAL A 20 16.16 5.10 -8.92
N ASP A 21 17.11 4.60 -8.11
CA ASP A 21 18.37 4.08 -8.64
C ASP A 21 18.05 2.95 -9.62
N SER A 22 18.20 3.22 -10.92
CA SER A 22 17.89 2.28 -12.00
C SER A 22 18.76 1.03 -11.94
N LEU A 23 19.91 1.09 -11.26
CA LEU A 23 20.83 -0.03 -11.09
C LEU A 23 20.44 -0.95 -9.92
N SER A 24 19.53 -0.51 -9.04
CA SER A 24 19.07 -1.31 -7.91
C SER A 24 17.96 -2.27 -8.33
N ARG A 25 18.34 -3.46 -8.81
CA ARG A 25 17.41 -4.54 -9.17
C ARG A 25 16.44 -4.87 -8.02
N LYS A 26 15.15 -4.60 -8.25
CA LYS A 26 14.08 -4.94 -7.31
C LYS A 26 13.94 -6.45 -7.20
N THR A 27 13.69 -6.92 -5.98
CA THR A 27 13.51 -8.35 -5.68
C THR A 27 12.12 -8.62 -5.10
N PRO A 28 11.45 -9.71 -5.50
CA PRO A 28 10.14 -10.07 -4.96
C PRO A 28 10.12 -10.28 -3.45
N GLN A 29 11.23 -10.79 -2.88
CA GLN A 29 11.34 -11.03 -1.44
C GLN A 29 11.31 -9.72 -0.64
N GLU A 30 12.01 -8.69 -1.11
CA GLU A 30 12.01 -7.38 -0.44
C GLU A 30 10.69 -6.63 -0.66
N ALA A 31 10.07 -6.76 -1.84
CA ALA A 31 8.73 -6.24 -2.10
C ALA A 31 7.69 -6.85 -1.14
N MET A 32 7.75 -8.17 -0.95
CA MET A 32 6.91 -8.89 0.01
C MET A 32 7.11 -8.39 1.44
N LYS A 33 8.36 -8.32 1.92
CA LYS A 33 8.65 -7.83 3.28
C LYS A 33 8.06 -6.44 3.53
N ARG A 34 8.20 -5.54 2.57
CA ARG A 34 7.66 -4.17 2.66
C ARG A 34 6.15 -4.13 2.57
N ALA A 35 5.54 -4.94 1.73
CA ALA A 35 4.08 -5.07 1.65
C ALA A 35 3.46 -5.69 2.91
N LEU A 36 4.18 -6.60 3.59
CA LEU A 36 3.75 -7.17 4.87
C LEU A 36 3.82 -6.16 6.03
N MET A 37 4.71 -5.16 5.95
CA MET A 37 4.85 -4.16 7.01
C MET A 37 3.64 -3.24 7.09
N PHE A 38 3.10 -2.82 5.94
CA PHE A 38 1.87 -2.03 5.86
C PHE A 38 1.24 -2.12 4.45
N PRO A 39 -0.10 -1.99 4.32
CA PRO A 39 -0.78 -1.96 3.03
C PRO A 39 -0.18 -0.93 2.08
N GLY A 40 0.18 -1.36 0.86
CA GLY A 40 0.82 -0.50 -0.14
C GLY A 40 2.34 -0.33 -0.01
N GLY A 41 2.97 -0.86 1.05
CA GLY A 41 4.43 -0.76 1.26
C GLY A 41 5.28 -1.33 0.13
N GLY A 42 4.84 -2.43 -0.49
CA GLY A 42 5.52 -3.02 -1.63
C GLY A 42 5.42 -2.19 -2.91
N GLN A 43 4.36 -1.40 -3.09
CA GLN A 43 4.24 -0.51 -4.26
C GLN A 43 5.28 0.61 -4.21
N PHE A 44 5.52 1.20 -3.03
CA PHE A 44 6.57 2.20 -2.88
C PHE A 44 7.96 1.63 -3.18
N TYR A 45 8.20 0.36 -2.82
CA TYR A 45 9.45 -0.32 -3.18
C TYR A 45 9.61 -0.49 -4.69
N ASN A 46 8.53 -0.86 -5.37
CA ASN A 46 8.50 -1.06 -6.82
C ASN A 46 8.50 0.25 -7.62
N GLY A 47 8.52 1.43 -6.96
CA GLY A 47 8.46 2.74 -7.63
C GLY A 47 7.04 3.20 -8.00
N GLU A 48 6.03 2.40 -7.69
CA GLU A 48 4.62 2.65 -7.99
C GLU A 48 3.95 3.51 -6.90
N THR A 49 4.46 4.74 -6.72
CA THR A 49 4.07 5.63 -5.61
C THR A 49 2.59 6.00 -5.61
N ILE A 50 1.98 6.22 -6.77
CA ILE A 50 0.55 6.54 -6.90
C ILE A 50 -0.30 5.36 -6.44
N LYS A 51 0.02 4.13 -6.89
CA LYS A 51 -0.68 2.91 -6.44
C LYS A 51 -0.51 2.73 -4.93
N GLY A 52 0.70 2.92 -4.41
CA GLY A 52 0.98 2.84 -2.97
C GLY A 52 0.15 3.82 -2.16
N ALA A 53 0.10 5.09 -2.58
CA ALA A 53 -0.69 6.13 -1.92
C ALA A 53 -2.19 5.82 -1.95
N LEU A 54 -2.71 5.30 -3.07
CA LEU A 54 -4.10 4.88 -3.19
C LEU A 54 -4.44 3.75 -2.20
N LEU A 55 -3.61 2.70 -2.12
CA LEU A 55 -3.82 1.58 -1.19
C LEU A 55 -3.78 2.02 0.28
N VAL A 56 -2.85 2.91 0.63
CA VAL A 56 -2.78 3.52 1.97
C VAL A 56 -4.04 4.34 2.25
N GLY A 57 -4.49 5.17 1.30
CA GLY A 57 -5.70 5.97 1.43
C GLY A 57 -6.95 5.13 1.68
N ILE A 58 -7.14 4.07 0.89
CA ILE A 58 -8.28 3.14 1.06
C ILE A 58 -8.20 2.43 2.42
N THR A 59 -7.00 2.03 2.84
CA THR A 59 -6.79 1.39 4.14
C THR A 59 -7.16 2.33 5.28
N ILE A 60 -6.65 3.58 5.26
CA ILE A 60 -6.94 4.58 6.30
C ILE A 60 -8.44 4.89 6.33
N GLY A 61 -9.07 5.08 5.17
CA GLY A 61 -10.51 5.33 5.09
C GLY A 61 -11.32 4.16 5.66
N SER A 62 -10.98 2.93 5.29
CA SER A 62 -11.65 1.73 5.80
C SER A 62 -11.44 1.55 7.30
N ALA A 63 -10.22 1.80 7.80
CA ALA A 63 -9.92 1.75 9.23
C ALA A 63 -10.68 2.82 10.03
N TYR A 64 -10.82 4.03 9.48
CA TYR A 64 -11.63 5.09 10.09
C TYR A 64 -13.09 4.65 10.23
N PHE A 65 -13.71 4.19 9.15
CA PHE A 65 -15.10 3.75 9.20
C PHE A 65 -15.30 2.50 10.06
N TYR A 66 -14.34 1.57 10.07
CA TYR A 66 -14.35 0.44 11.00
C TYR A 66 -14.40 0.93 12.45
N ALA A 67 -13.49 1.83 12.82
CA ALA A 67 -13.37 2.34 14.19
C ALA A 67 -14.61 3.15 14.61
N ASP A 68 -15.16 3.97 13.72
CA ASP A 68 -16.37 4.74 13.97
C ASP A 68 -17.58 3.82 14.23
N ASN A 69 -17.80 2.84 13.36
CA ASN A 69 -18.91 1.88 13.52
C ASN A 69 -18.70 0.95 14.72
N ALA A 70 -17.47 0.57 15.04
CA ALA A 70 -17.17 -0.17 16.28
C ALA A 70 -17.53 0.65 17.52
N ASN A 71 -17.12 1.92 17.56
CA ASN A 71 -17.44 2.81 18.67
C ASN A 71 -18.95 3.06 18.78
N ASN A 72 -19.65 3.23 17.66
CA ASN A 72 -21.10 3.41 17.66
C ASN A 72 -21.83 2.13 18.11
N TYR A 73 -21.35 0.95 17.72
CA TYR A 73 -21.88 -0.34 18.18
C TYR A 73 -21.72 -0.53 19.70
N ASP A 74 -20.52 -0.27 20.23
CA ASP A 74 -20.19 -0.50 21.63
C ASP A 74 -20.90 0.48 22.57
N ASN A 75 -21.06 1.75 22.14
CA ASN A 75 -21.73 2.78 22.93
C ASN A 75 -23.23 2.89 22.67
N TYR A 76 -23.82 1.99 21.86
CA TYR A 76 -25.25 2.04 21.56
C TYR A 76 -26.09 1.68 22.78
N SER A 77 -26.86 2.65 23.29
CA SER A 77 -27.78 2.49 24.42
C SER A 77 -29.26 2.64 24.04
N GLY A 78 -29.57 2.69 22.74
CA GLY A 78 -30.95 2.79 22.28
C GLY A 78 -31.71 1.46 22.40
N THR A 79 -33.03 1.51 22.26
CA THR A 79 -33.89 0.31 22.33
C THR A 79 -34.08 -0.39 20.98
N ASP A 80 -33.67 0.25 19.88
CA ASP A 80 -33.86 -0.29 18.54
C ASP A 80 -32.70 -1.22 18.16
N SER A 81 -33.00 -2.52 18.15
CA SER A 81 -32.02 -3.54 17.76
C SER A 81 -31.54 -3.40 16.32
N ALA A 82 -32.35 -2.84 15.41
CA ALA A 82 -31.97 -2.72 14.00
C ALA A 82 -30.80 -1.74 13.81
N ILE A 83 -30.81 -0.62 14.53
CA ILE A 83 -29.71 0.36 14.50
C ILE A 83 -28.41 -0.26 15.01
N LYS A 84 -28.49 -1.03 16.10
CA LYS A 84 -27.31 -1.73 16.63
C LYS A 84 -26.76 -2.75 15.63
N GLN A 85 -27.62 -3.48 14.92
CA GLN A 85 -27.19 -4.43 13.89
C GLN A 85 -26.55 -3.72 12.68
N ASP A 86 -27.08 -2.57 12.26
CA ASP A 86 -26.46 -1.79 11.17
C ASP A 86 -25.00 -1.41 11.50
N TYR A 87 -24.72 -0.91 12.70
CA TYR A 87 -23.33 -0.64 13.10
C TYR A 87 -22.44 -1.89 13.09
N LEU A 88 -22.98 -3.05 13.45
CA LEU A 88 -22.25 -4.31 13.41
C LEU A 88 -21.90 -4.73 11.97
N GLU A 89 -22.88 -4.66 11.07
CA GLU A 89 -22.72 -4.99 9.66
C GLU A 89 -21.71 -4.05 8.99
N GLN A 90 -21.83 -2.75 9.25
CA GLN A 90 -20.93 -1.74 8.70
C GLN A 90 -19.50 -1.93 9.22
N ARG A 91 -19.31 -2.14 10.52
CA ARG A 91 -18.00 -2.47 11.09
C ARG A 91 -17.40 -3.71 10.41
N ASN A 92 -18.17 -4.79 10.27
CA ASN A 92 -17.68 -6.02 9.64
C ASN A 92 -17.33 -5.81 8.17
N LYS A 93 -18.16 -5.06 7.43
CA LYS A 93 -17.91 -4.68 6.03
C LYS A 93 -16.57 -3.97 5.87
N TYR A 94 -16.28 -2.96 6.69
CA TYR A 94 -15.00 -2.25 6.62
C TYR A 94 -13.81 -3.10 7.10
N GLY A 95 -14.04 -4.03 8.04
CA GLY A 95 -13.02 -5.02 8.44
C GLY A 95 -12.61 -5.91 7.27
N TRP A 96 -13.59 -6.38 6.49
CA TRP A 96 -13.35 -7.13 5.26
C TRP A 96 -12.61 -6.30 4.20
N TRP A 97 -12.98 -5.03 4.02
CA TRP A 97 -12.27 -4.14 3.09
C TRP A 97 -10.80 -3.98 3.44
N ILE A 98 -10.45 -3.83 4.72
CA ILE A 98 -9.04 -3.78 5.16
C ILE A 98 -8.32 -5.08 4.77
N GLY A 99 -8.94 -6.24 5.01
CA GLY A 99 -8.38 -7.54 4.63
C GLY A 99 -8.15 -7.67 3.12
N PHE A 100 -9.13 -7.30 2.30
CA PHE A 100 -9.02 -7.35 0.85
C PHE A 100 -7.92 -6.43 0.31
N VAL A 101 -7.86 -5.19 0.80
CA VAL A 101 -6.85 -4.21 0.37
C VAL A 101 -5.45 -4.66 0.76
N TYR A 102 -5.29 -5.26 1.94
CA TYR A 102 -4.01 -5.81 2.38
C TYR A 102 -3.54 -6.95 1.47
N ILE A 103 -4.38 -7.95 1.22
CA ILE A 103 -4.04 -9.10 0.36
C ILE A 103 -3.80 -8.64 -1.08
N TYR A 104 -4.65 -7.76 -1.61
CA TYR A 104 -4.49 -7.21 -2.96
C TYR A 104 -3.16 -6.47 -3.12
N GLY A 105 -2.83 -5.55 -2.20
CA GLY A 105 -1.58 -4.81 -2.25
C GLY A 105 -0.34 -5.69 -2.08
N LEU A 106 -0.45 -6.76 -1.28
CA LEU A 106 0.62 -7.75 -1.13
C LEU A 106 0.87 -8.52 -2.44
N LEU A 107 -0.18 -9.04 -3.07
CA LEU A 107 -0.07 -9.79 -4.31
C LEU A 107 0.41 -8.90 -5.47
N ASP A 108 -0.17 -7.70 -5.62
CA ASP A 108 0.24 -6.75 -6.66
C ASP A 108 1.73 -6.42 -6.55
N ALA A 109 2.24 -6.16 -5.34
CA ALA A 109 3.64 -5.87 -5.12
C ALA A 109 4.57 -7.03 -5.48
N ILE A 110 4.19 -8.27 -5.13
CA ILE A 110 4.98 -9.47 -5.43
C ILE A 110 5.04 -9.72 -6.93
N VAL A 111 3.91 -9.58 -7.63
CA VAL A 111 3.81 -9.78 -9.08
C VAL A 111 4.61 -8.70 -9.82
N GLU A 112 4.44 -7.44 -9.45
CA GLU A 112 5.13 -6.31 -10.06
C GLU A 112 6.66 -6.42 -9.87
N ALA A 113 7.12 -6.85 -8.70
CA ALA A 113 8.54 -7.10 -8.46
C ALA A 113 9.12 -8.27 -9.30
N HIS A 114 8.30 -9.28 -9.63
CA HIS A 114 8.70 -10.33 -10.57
C HIS A 114 8.75 -9.83 -12.02
N LEU A 115 7.93 -8.84 -12.37
CA LEU A 115 7.87 -8.28 -13.72
C LEU A 115 8.92 -7.21 -14.00
N HIS A 116 9.53 -6.63 -12.97
CA HIS A 116 10.53 -5.56 -13.11
C HIS A 116 11.70 -5.93 -14.07
N PRO A 117 12.34 -7.11 -13.97
CA PRO A 117 13.44 -7.46 -14.89
C PRO A 117 12.98 -7.60 -16.34
N PHE A 118 11.73 -8.04 -16.58
CA PHE A 118 11.18 -8.16 -17.92
C PHE A 118 10.90 -6.79 -18.55
N LYS A 119 10.34 -5.87 -17.77
CA LYS A 119 10.09 -4.49 -18.22
C LYS A 119 11.38 -3.77 -18.59
N GLU A 120 12.44 -3.98 -17.82
CA GLU A 120 13.76 -3.41 -18.10
C GLU A 120 14.29 -3.84 -19.47
N VAL A 121 14.28 -5.14 -19.77
CA VAL A 121 14.72 -5.69 -21.07
C VAL A 121 13.85 -5.20 -22.23
N MET A 122 12.54 -5.08 -22.03
CA MET A 122 11.62 -4.65 -23.08
C MET A 122 11.70 -3.15 -23.39
N ASN A 123 12.17 -2.34 -22.43
CA ASN A 123 12.31 -0.90 -22.57
C ASN A 123 13.72 -0.48 -23.02
N GLU A 124 14.63 -1.43 -23.20
CA GLU A 124 15.98 -1.16 -23.68
C GLU A 124 15.97 -0.91 -25.19
N ASP A 125 16.53 0.23 -25.61
CA ASP A 125 16.60 0.62 -27.02
C ASP A 125 17.42 -0.39 -27.83
N LEU A 126 16.74 -1.16 -28.70
CA LEU A 126 17.35 -2.21 -29.53
C LEU A 126 18.42 -1.68 -30.52
N GLU A 127 18.47 -0.37 -30.74
CA GLU A 127 19.35 0.28 -31.72
C GLU A 127 20.64 0.84 -31.13
N GLN A 128 20.86 0.78 -29.81
CA GLN A 128 22.13 1.24 -29.25
C GLN A 128 23.26 0.22 -29.55
N PRO A 129 24.37 0.64 -30.20
CA PRO A 129 25.49 -0.24 -30.43
C PRO A 129 26.04 -0.66 -29.07
N LYS A 130 26.09 -1.98 -28.83
CA LYS A 130 26.75 -2.57 -27.67
C LYS A 130 28.14 -1.94 -27.55
N LYS A 131 28.38 -1.13 -26.53
CA LYS A 131 29.74 -0.71 -26.19
C LYS A 131 30.44 -1.96 -25.68
N GLU A 132 31.05 -2.69 -26.60
CA GLU A 132 32.02 -3.73 -26.29
C GLU A 132 33.04 -3.12 -25.32
N GLY A 133 33.13 -3.72 -24.14
CA GLY A 133 34.12 -3.36 -23.15
C GLY A 133 35.50 -3.63 -23.71
N ASN A 134 36.16 -2.58 -24.22
CA ASN A 134 37.60 -2.57 -24.34
C ASN A 134 38.20 -2.58 -22.93
N GLN A 135 38.47 -3.78 -22.43
CA GLN A 135 39.56 -4.02 -21.49
C GLN A 135 40.54 -4.97 -22.16
N GLU A 136 41.36 -4.41 -23.06
CA GLU A 136 42.68 -4.95 -23.34
C GLU A 136 43.72 -4.07 -22.65
N LYS A 137 44.59 -4.76 -21.90
CA LYS A 137 45.86 -4.37 -21.26
C LYS A 137 45.80 -3.88 -19.82
#